data_AF-A0A496ZN46-F1
#
_entry.id   AF-A0A496ZN46-F1
#
_cell.length_a   1.000
_cell.length_b   1.000
_cell.length_c   1.000
_cell.angle_alpha   90.00
_cell.angle_beta   90.00
_cell.angle_gamma   90.00
#
_symmetry.space_group_name_H-M   'P 1'
#
loop_
_entity.id
_entity.type
_entity.pdbx_description
1 polymer ?
#
loop_
_entity_poly.entity_id
_entity_poly.type
_entity_poly.pdbx_seq_one_letter_code
_entity_poly.pdbx_strand_id
1 'polypeptide(L)'
;MNRTKLYLIILVSFLIALLHFIINPYRYHNFVYDLKLGEIAEKDIIANYDFYVYKNDETVKAEQEAAAAKVQPIYKVSENLKFNAQKNLDFIFQHFALYTNKDAASIKENLLQNGYDLPLESVEELLNSDRRKRIYEFLIEELTKIFNIGIYPDNYHYQKIKIAKANRITNYELKRLYSLEEAKNKLVSKATSDKNKKIVQELANIILIENIVVDNEMTDLQQQKARENVPLTIGKIQKNEKIIGKNQKVTAFELLKLKSLQRAQKEQHTSKEDFELILSSLGIFF
;
A
#
# COMPACT_ATOMS: atom_id res chain seq x y z
N MET A 1 36.68 56.09 -25.84
CA MET A 1 37.45 54.83 -25.68
C MET A 1 37.32 54.02 -26.97
N ASN A 2 38.43 53.65 -27.63
CA ASN A 2 38.38 52.90 -28.89
C ASN A 2 37.70 51.54 -28.69
N ARG A 3 36.82 51.14 -29.61
CA ARG A 3 36.07 49.86 -29.56
C ARG A 3 37.01 48.66 -29.35
N THR A 4 38.19 48.68 -29.97
CA THR A 4 39.26 47.69 -29.79
C THR A 4 39.75 47.57 -28.34
N LYS A 5 39.90 48.69 -27.62
CA LYS A 5 40.29 48.68 -26.20
C LYS A 5 39.15 48.13 -25.32
N LEU A 6 37.90 48.42 -25.66
CA LEU A 6 36.74 47.89 -24.94
C LEU A 6 36.64 46.35 -25.09
N TYR A 7 36.80 45.81 -26.30
CA TYR A 7 36.82 44.35 -26.52
C TYR A 7 37.98 43.66 -25.80
N LEU A 8 39.16 44.29 -25.78
CA LEU A 8 40.32 43.74 -25.08
C LEU A 8 40.07 43.67 -23.57
N ILE A 9 39.47 44.70 -22.98
CA ILE A 9 39.12 44.72 -21.55
C ILE A 9 38.10 43.64 -21.21
N ILE A 10 37.06 43.47 -22.03
CA ILE A 10 36.06 42.41 -21.83
C ILE A 10 36.70 41.02 -21.92
N LEU A 11 37.57 40.80 -22.92
CA LEU A 11 38.24 39.52 -23.12
C LEU A 11 39.20 39.19 -21.97
N VAL A 12 39.97 40.17 -21.49
CA VAL A 12 40.86 40.01 -20.34
C VAL A 12 40.07 39.74 -19.06
N SER A 13 38.96 40.45 -18.84
CA SER A 13 38.09 40.24 -17.68
C SER A 13 37.46 38.84 -17.71
N PHE A 14 37.00 38.38 -18.87
CA PHE A 14 36.50 37.01 -19.04
C PHE A 14 37.59 35.96 -18.79
N LEU A 15 38.81 36.20 -19.27
CA LEU A 15 39.94 35.29 -19.08
C LEU A 15 40.37 35.19 -17.61
N ILE A 16 40.35 36.31 -16.88
CA ILE A 16 40.61 36.35 -15.43
C ILE A 16 39.51 35.59 -14.67
N ALA A 17 38.24 35.80 -15.02
CA ALA A 17 37.11 35.06 -14.43
C ALA A 17 37.21 33.55 -14.71
N LEU A 18 37.58 33.16 -15.94
CA LEU A 18 37.81 31.76 -16.32
C LEU A 18 38.98 31.14 -15.55
N LEU A 19 40.10 31.87 -15.40
CA LEU A 19 41.24 31.41 -14.61
C LEU A 19 40.84 31.22 -13.14
N HIS A 20 40.10 32.17 -12.58
CA HIS A 20 39.60 32.07 -11.22
C HIS A 20 38.62 30.89 -11.08
N PHE A 21 37.77 30.62 -12.07
CA PHE A 21 36.87 29.47 -12.08
C PHE A 21 37.62 28.13 -12.09
N ILE A 22 38.74 28.04 -12.82
CA ILE A 22 39.55 26.80 -12.93
C ILE A 22 40.46 26.60 -11.72
N ILE A 23 41.07 27.67 -11.20
CA ILE A 23 42.14 27.60 -10.19
C ILE A 23 41.59 27.66 -8.76
N ASN A 24 40.31 28.00 -8.54
CA ASN A 24 39.77 28.26 -7.21
C ASN A 24 40.04 27.10 -6.22
N PRO A 25 40.99 27.27 -5.27
CA PRO A 25 41.42 26.19 -4.37
C PRO A 25 40.39 25.88 -3.28
N TYR A 26 39.32 26.68 -3.18
CA TYR A 26 38.25 26.48 -2.19
C TYR A 26 37.33 25.29 -2.49
N ARG A 27 37.40 24.68 -3.68
CA ARG A 27 36.48 23.59 -4.08
C ARG A 27 36.57 22.30 -3.24
N TYR A 28 37.60 22.10 -2.41
CA TYR A 28 37.83 20.77 -1.81
C TYR A 28 38.45 20.74 -0.40
N HIS A 29 38.22 21.72 0.48
CA HIS A 29 38.54 21.51 1.91
C HIS A 29 37.43 20.74 2.64
N ASN A 30 37.13 19.54 2.14
CA ASN A 30 36.32 18.58 2.89
C ASN A 30 37.21 18.04 4.01
N PHE A 31 36.91 18.36 5.27
CA PHE A 31 37.49 17.65 6.40
C PHE A 31 36.97 16.20 6.35
N VAL A 32 37.71 15.32 5.66
CA VAL A 32 37.39 13.89 5.64
C VAL A 32 37.82 13.31 6.97
N TYR A 33 36.86 12.98 7.83
CA TYR A 33 37.11 12.19 9.04
C TYR A 33 37.28 10.73 8.62
N ASP A 34 38.47 10.35 8.15
CA ASP A 34 38.80 8.98 7.68
C ASP A 34 39.07 8.01 8.84
N LEU A 35 38.18 8.00 9.83
CA LEU A 35 38.24 7.08 10.97
C LEU A 35 37.47 5.81 10.65
N LYS A 36 38.08 4.66 10.93
CA LYS A 36 37.48 3.33 10.75
C LYS A 36 36.94 2.76 12.05
N LEU A 37 36.04 1.78 11.92
CA LEU A 37 35.51 1.06 13.08
C LEU A 37 36.66 0.43 13.89
N GLY A 38 36.72 0.75 15.18
CA GLY A 38 37.73 0.25 16.09
C GLY A 38 39.06 1.02 16.12
N GLU A 39 39.21 2.04 15.26
CA GLU A 39 40.37 2.94 15.28
C GLU A 39 40.33 3.86 16.52
N ILE A 40 41.49 4.34 16.96
CA ILE A 40 41.62 5.27 18.08
C ILE A 40 41.72 6.69 17.56
N ALA A 41 40.83 7.58 18.00
CA ALA A 41 40.84 8.98 17.57
C ALA A 41 42.05 9.74 18.13
N GLU A 42 42.84 10.39 17.27
CA GLU A 42 44.03 11.15 17.69
C GLU A 42 43.71 12.51 18.33
N LYS A 43 42.50 13.04 18.08
CA LYS A 43 42.03 14.34 18.55
C LYS A 43 40.54 14.32 18.87
N ASP A 44 40.11 15.28 19.68
CA ASP A 44 38.69 15.54 19.92
C ASP A 44 38.02 15.97 18.60
N ILE A 45 36.92 15.33 18.26
CA ILE A 45 36.05 15.74 17.16
C ILE A 45 34.76 16.27 17.77
N ILE A 46 34.50 17.54 17.52
CA ILE A 46 33.35 18.29 18.05
C ILE A 46 32.51 18.75 16.86
N ALA A 47 31.19 18.69 16.99
CA ALA A 47 30.25 19.18 15.99
C ALA A 47 30.39 20.70 15.80
N ASN A 48 30.62 21.15 14.57
CA ASN A 48 30.73 22.57 14.23
C ASN A 48 29.36 23.25 14.00
N TYR A 49 28.30 22.48 13.88
CA TYR A 49 26.91 22.93 13.75
C TYR A 49 25.94 21.78 14.12
N ASP A 50 24.65 22.07 14.11
CA ASP A 50 23.57 21.10 14.33
C ASP A 50 23.39 20.18 13.12
N PHE A 51 23.32 18.87 13.33
CA PHE A 51 23.03 17.91 12.25
C PHE A 51 22.27 16.67 12.73
N TYR A 52 21.62 15.96 11.82
CA TYR A 52 20.96 14.70 12.12
C TYR A 52 21.87 13.50 11.88
N VAL A 53 21.81 12.51 12.76
CA VAL A 53 22.52 11.24 12.58
C VAL A 53 21.65 10.31 11.75
N TYR A 54 22.06 10.02 10.53
CA TYR A 54 21.37 9.09 9.65
C TYR A 54 21.72 7.65 10.02
N LYS A 55 20.71 6.78 9.94
CA LYS A 55 20.90 5.33 9.96
C LYS A 55 21.62 4.88 8.68
N ASN A 56 22.21 3.69 8.69
CA ASN A 56 22.71 3.07 7.48
C ASN A 56 21.55 2.55 6.61
N ASP A 57 21.73 2.58 5.29
CA ASP A 57 20.68 2.23 4.33
C ASP A 57 20.15 0.79 4.52
N GLU A 58 21.01 -0.14 4.96
CA GLU A 58 20.62 -1.52 5.25
C GLU A 58 19.64 -1.63 6.43
N THR A 59 19.87 -0.90 7.53
CA THR A 59 18.92 -0.93 8.66
C THR A 59 17.63 -0.21 8.30
N VAL A 60 17.71 0.89 7.55
CA VAL A 60 16.51 1.60 7.08
C VAL A 60 15.66 0.67 6.22
N LYS A 61 16.26 -0.02 5.24
CA LYS A 61 15.54 -0.97 4.39
C LYS A 61 14.93 -2.12 5.20
N ALA A 62 15.69 -2.71 6.12
CA ALA A 62 15.19 -3.78 6.99
C ALA A 62 14.03 -3.30 7.88
N GLU A 63 14.12 -2.10 8.45
CA GLU A 63 13.05 -1.48 9.23
C GLU A 63 11.82 -1.17 8.38
N GLN A 64 12.01 -0.69 7.14
CA GLN A 64 10.94 -0.44 6.17
C GLN A 64 10.19 -1.72 5.79
N GLU A 65 10.91 -2.78 5.47
CA GLU A 65 10.33 -4.09 5.17
C GLU A 65 9.59 -4.67 6.39
N ALA A 66 10.18 -4.56 7.58
CA ALA A 66 9.52 -4.98 8.83
C ALA A 66 8.27 -4.13 9.14
N ALA A 67 8.28 -2.84 8.84
CA ALA A 67 7.12 -1.96 9.00
C ALA A 67 5.99 -2.33 8.03
N ALA A 68 6.32 -2.59 6.76
CA ALA A 68 5.37 -3.05 5.75
C ALA A 68 4.77 -4.42 6.11
N ALA A 69 5.59 -5.37 6.56
CA ALA A 69 5.13 -6.72 6.91
C ALA A 69 4.16 -6.74 8.10
N LYS A 70 4.21 -5.74 8.98
CA LYS A 70 3.28 -5.58 10.10
C LYS A 70 1.91 -5.03 9.68
N VAL A 71 1.78 -4.52 8.45
CA VAL A 71 0.50 -4.00 7.95
C VAL A 71 -0.45 -5.16 7.70
N GLN A 72 -1.52 -5.20 8.47
CA GLN A 72 -2.61 -6.14 8.23
C GLN A 72 -3.28 -5.87 6.88
N PRO A 73 -3.66 -6.92 6.12
CA PRO A 73 -4.39 -6.76 4.87
C PRO A 73 -5.65 -5.91 5.04
N ILE A 74 -5.90 -5.06 4.06
CA ILE A 74 -7.13 -4.28 3.93
C ILE A 74 -8.05 -5.04 3.00
N TYR A 75 -9.33 -5.12 3.35
CA TYR A 75 -10.34 -5.84 2.59
C TYR A 75 -11.31 -4.88 1.92
N LYS A 76 -12.08 -5.36 0.95
CA LYS A 76 -13.20 -4.66 0.33
C LYS A 76 -14.36 -5.61 0.08
N VAL A 77 -15.56 -5.06 0.09
CA VAL A 77 -16.76 -5.78 -0.37
C VAL A 77 -16.77 -5.74 -1.90
N SER A 78 -16.71 -6.90 -2.54
CA SER A 78 -16.65 -7.04 -3.99
C SER A 78 -18.04 -7.00 -4.61
N GLU A 79 -18.36 -5.88 -5.27
CA GLU A 79 -19.58 -5.78 -6.09
C GLU A 79 -19.54 -6.72 -7.30
N ASN A 80 -18.34 -7.04 -7.83
CA ASN A 80 -18.20 -7.97 -8.95
C ASN A 80 -18.61 -9.39 -8.56
N LEU A 81 -18.26 -9.86 -7.36
CA LEU A 81 -18.64 -11.19 -6.88
C LEU A 81 -20.14 -11.27 -6.62
N LYS A 82 -20.72 -10.22 -6.03
CA LYS A 82 -22.17 -10.08 -5.88
C LYS A 82 -22.89 -10.11 -7.24
N PHE A 83 -22.40 -9.36 -8.22
CA PHE A 83 -22.97 -9.34 -9.58
C PHE A 83 -22.88 -10.71 -10.25
N ASN A 84 -21.75 -11.42 -10.11
CA ASN A 84 -21.59 -12.77 -10.65
C ASN A 84 -22.55 -13.77 -9.99
N ALA A 85 -22.76 -13.68 -8.68
CA ALA A 85 -23.72 -14.52 -7.98
C ALA A 85 -25.16 -14.26 -8.46
N GLN A 86 -25.54 -13.00 -8.68
CA GLN A 86 -26.84 -12.63 -9.26
C GLN A 86 -26.98 -13.15 -10.70
N LYS A 87 -25.94 -13.00 -11.52
CA LYS A 87 -25.92 -13.55 -12.88
C LYS A 87 -26.07 -15.08 -12.91
N ASN A 88 -25.45 -15.78 -11.96
CA ASN A 88 -25.61 -17.23 -11.82
C ASN A 88 -27.06 -17.61 -11.47
N LEU A 89 -27.69 -16.87 -10.54
CA LEU A 89 -29.11 -17.03 -10.22
C LEU A 89 -29.98 -16.82 -11.47
N ASP A 90 -29.76 -15.72 -12.20
CA ASP A 90 -30.50 -15.39 -13.42
C ASP A 90 -30.36 -16.50 -14.47
N PHE A 91 -29.13 -17.00 -14.66
CA PHE A 91 -28.86 -18.09 -15.59
C PHE A 91 -29.65 -19.35 -15.22
N ILE A 92 -29.59 -19.78 -13.95
CA ILE A 92 -30.33 -20.96 -13.47
C ILE A 92 -31.83 -20.79 -13.74
N PHE A 93 -32.41 -19.65 -13.39
CA PHE A 93 -33.86 -19.42 -13.51
C PHE A 93 -34.32 -19.20 -14.95
N GLN A 94 -33.47 -18.66 -15.83
CA GLN A 94 -33.75 -18.54 -17.26
C GLN A 94 -33.92 -19.92 -17.93
N HIS A 95 -33.19 -20.94 -17.49
CA HIS A 95 -33.31 -22.29 -18.04
C HIS A 95 -34.70 -22.88 -17.84
N PHE A 96 -35.34 -22.63 -16.69
CA PHE A 96 -36.73 -23.04 -16.48
C PHE A 96 -37.74 -22.32 -17.39
N ALA A 97 -37.42 -21.12 -17.87
CA ALA A 97 -38.27 -20.37 -18.78
C ALA A 97 -38.07 -20.75 -20.26
N LEU A 98 -36.86 -21.20 -20.64
CA LEU A 98 -36.54 -21.62 -22.00
C LEU A 98 -36.96 -23.07 -22.28
N TYR A 99 -36.95 -23.93 -21.25
CA TYR A 99 -37.22 -25.36 -21.38
C TYR A 99 -38.59 -25.76 -20.83
N THR A 100 -39.57 -24.86 -20.83
CA THR A 100 -40.93 -25.06 -20.26
C THR A 100 -41.68 -26.29 -20.81
N ASN A 101 -41.30 -26.75 -22.01
CA ASN A 101 -41.89 -27.92 -22.67
C ASN A 101 -41.06 -29.21 -22.51
N LYS A 102 -39.93 -29.15 -21.80
CA LYS A 102 -39.08 -30.32 -21.51
C LYS A 102 -39.38 -30.86 -20.12
N ASP A 103 -39.06 -32.14 -19.92
CA ASP A 103 -39.17 -32.81 -18.64
C ASP A 103 -38.08 -32.33 -17.64
N ALA A 104 -38.33 -32.56 -16.35
CA ALA A 104 -37.42 -32.14 -15.28
C ALA A 104 -36.02 -32.76 -15.40
N ALA A 105 -35.89 -33.99 -15.92
CA ALA A 105 -34.59 -34.64 -16.05
C ALA A 105 -33.74 -33.95 -17.13
N SER A 106 -34.35 -33.57 -18.27
CA SER A 106 -33.67 -32.76 -19.30
C SER A 106 -33.16 -31.41 -18.76
N ILE A 107 -33.95 -30.73 -17.93
CA ILE A 107 -33.54 -29.45 -17.32
C ILE A 107 -32.39 -29.68 -16.34
N LYS A 108 -32.49 -30.70 -15.48
CA LYS A 108 -31.43 -31.06 -14.54
C LYS A 108 -30.11 -31.35 -15.26
N GLU A 109 -30.15 -32.18 -16.30
CA GLU A 109 -28.95 -32.54 -17.06
C GLU A 109 -28.30 -31.29 -17.67
N ASN A 110 -29.10 -30.37 -18.22
CA ASN A 110 -28.57 -29.14 -18.79
C ASN A 110 -27.97 -28.20 -17.73
N LEU A 111 -28.61 -28.06 -16.56
CA LEU A 111 -28.04 -27.31 -15.44
C LEU A 111 -26.71 -27.91 -14.99
N LEU A 112 -26.64 -29.24 -14.87
CA LEU A 112 -25.42 -29.96 -14.49
C LEU A 112 -24.29 -29.77 -15.50
N GLN A 113 -24.59 -29.80 -16.82
CA GLN A 113 -23.63 -29.52 -17.88
C GLN A 113 -23.03 -28.10 -17.80
N ASN A 114 -23.78 -27.15 -17.22
CA ASN A 114 -23.33 -25.78 -16.98
C ASN A 114 -22.74 -25.57 -15.57
N GLY A 115 -22.53 -26.64 -14.80
CA GLY A 115 -21.91 -26.59 -13.47
C GLY A 115 -22.87 -26.35 -12.31
N TYR A 116 -24.19 -26.45 -12.54
CA TYR A 116 -25.21 -26.25 -11.51
C TYR A 116 -25.89 -27.58 -11.14
N ASP A 117 -25.46 -28.18 -10.04
CA ASP A 117 -26.04 -29.44 -9.55
C ASP A 117 -27.26 -29.16 -8.66
N LEU A 118 -28.45 -29.23 -9.25
CA LEU A 118 -29.72 -29.23 -8.51
C LEU A 118 -30.34 -30.64 -8.46
N PRO A 119 -30.78 -31.10 -7.27
CA PRO A 119 -31.58 -32.31 -7.13
C PRO A 119 -32.85 -32.30 -7.99
N LEU A 120 -33.23 -33.47 -8.51
CA LEU A 120 -34.36 -33.62 -9.42
C LEU A 120 -35.67 -33.14 -8.78
N GLU A 121 -35.89 -33.45 -7.51
CA GLU A 121 -37.07 -33.02 -6.74
C GLU A 121 -37.22 -31.49 -6.72
N SER A 122 -36.11 -30.75 -6.57
CA SER A 122 -36.14 -29.29 -6.58
C SER A 122 -36.37 -28.72 -7.96
N VAL A 123 -35.84 -29.36 -9.00
CA VAL A 123 -36.13 -29.01 -10.40
C VAL A 123 -37.62 -29.19 -10.71
N GLU A 124 -38.21 -30.31 -10.30
CA GLU A 124 -39.65 -30.58 -10.46
C GLU A 124 -40.51 -29.50 -9.78
N GLU A 125 -40.17 -29.13 -8.54
CA GLU A 125 -40.91 -28.11 -7.80
C GLU A 125 -40.76 -26.69 -8.41
N LEU A 126 -39.64 -26.42 -9.10
CA LEU A 126 -39.37 -25.17 -9.81
C LEU A 126 -40.01 -25.11 -11.22
N LEU A 127 -40.60 -26.20 -11.72
CA LEU A 127 -41.40 -26.16 -12.95
C LEU A 127 -42.66 -25.30 -12.79
N ASN A 128 -43.25 -25.28 -11.58
CA ASN A 128 -44.39 -24.42 -11.28
C ASN A 128 -44.00 -22.93 -11.40
N SER A 129 -44.62 -22.22 -12.35
CA SER A 129 -44.27 -20.83 -12.68
C SER A 129 -44.41 -19.86 -11.52
N ASP A 130 -45.51 -19.97 -10.77
CA ASP A 130 -45.79 -19.06 -9.66
C ASP A 130 -44.84 -19.29 -8.49
N ARG A 131 -44.56 -20.56 -8.19
CA ARG A 131 -43.61 -20.93 -7.14
C ARG A 131 -42.19 -20.49 -7.52
N ARG A 132 -41.76 -20.77 -8.75
CA ARG A 132 -40.46 -20.35 -9.28
C ARG A 132 -40.29 -18.83 -9.19
N LYS A 133 -41.27 -18.05 -9.66
CA LYS A 133 -41.23 -16.59 -9.59
C LYS A 133 -41.08 -16.09 -8.15
N ARG A 134 -41.86 -16.61 -7.20
CA ARG A 134 -41.76 -16.24 -5.78
C ARG A 134 -40.39 -16.59 -5.17
N ILE A 135 -39.84 -17.76 -5.49
CA ILE A 135 -38.51 -18.17 -5.00
C ILE A 135 -37.42 -17.26 -5.59
N TYR A 136 -37.49 -16.94 -6.88
CA TYR A 136 -36.54 -16.03 -7.51
C TYR A 136 -36.56 -14.64 -6.88
N GLU A 137 -37.75 -14.03 -6.73
CA GLU A 137 -37.93 -12.71 -6.11
C GLU A 137 -37.44 -12.69 -4.66
N PHE A 138 -37.70 -13.75 -3.90
CA PHE A 138 -37.16 -13.92 -2.55
C PHE A 138 -35.63 -14.00 -2.54
N LEU A 139 -35.04 -14.82 -3.41
CA LEU A 139 -33.58 -15.02 -3.46
C LEU A 139 -32.87 -13.74 -3.87
N ILE A 140 -33.33 -13.04 -4.92
CA ILE A 140 -32.66 -11.83 -5.38
C ILE A 140 -32.67 -10.73 -4.31
N GLU A 141 -33.78 -10.58 -3.57
CA GLU A 141 -33.90 -9.61 -2.48
C GLU A 141 -32.96 -9.94 -1.32
N GLU A 142 -32.98 -11.20 -0.85
CA GLU A 142 -32.21 -11.61 0.32
C GLU A 142 -30.72 -11.76 0.05
N LEU A 143 -30.32 -12.28 -1.12
CA LEU A 143 -28.93 -12.31 -1.55
C LEU A 143 -28.36 -10.88 -1.63
N THR A 144 -29.12 -9.93 -2.15
CA THR A 144 -28.68 -8.52 -2.22
C THR A 144 -28.39 -7.97 -0.82
N LYS A 145 -29.26 -8.23 0.16
CA LYS A 145 -29.05 -7.81 1.56
C LYS A 145 -27.81 -8.47 2.17
N ILE A 146 -27.66 -9.78 1.99
CA ILE A 146 -26.55 -10.57 2.53
C ILE A 146 -25.21 -10.09 1.94
N PHE A 147 -25.10 -9.98 0.62
CA PHE A 147 -23.86 -9.52 -0.03
C PHE A 147 -23.52 -8.06 0.31
N ASN A 148 -24.50 -7.19 0.52
CA ASN A 148 -24.27 -5.81 0.95
C ASN A 148 -23.72 -5.71 2.39
N ILE A 149 -24.08 -6.66 3.26
CA ILE A 149 -23.48 -6.79 4.60
C ILE A 149 -22.05 -7.31 4.45
N GLY A 150 -21.87 -8.34 3.63
CA GLY A 150 -20.57 -8.93 3.31
C GLY A 150 -20.35 -10.28 3.99
N ILE A 151 -19.76 -11.19 3.23
CA ILE A 151 -19.42 -12.56 3.61
C ILE A 151 -17.90 -12.65 3.68
N TYR A 152 -17.36 -12.88 4.87
CA TYR A 152 -15.92 -12.92 5.11
C TYR A 152 -15.32 -14.30 4.78
N PRO A 153 -14.01 -14.35 4.45
CA PRO A 153 -13.34 -15.62 4.15
C PRO A 153 -13.31 -16.59 5.32
N ASP A 154 -13.58 -17.87 5.09
CA ASP A 154 -13.66 -18.88 6.16
C ASP A 154 -12.33 -19.05 6.93
N ASN A 155 -11.20 -18.74 6.29
CA ASN A 155 -9.88 -18.74 6.92
C ASN A 155 -9.56 -17.46 7.73
N TYR A 156 -10.53 -16.56 7.91
CA TYR A 156 -10.34 -15.33 8.67
C TYR A 156 -10.56 -15.55 10.17
N HIS A 157 -9.48 -15.44 10.96
CA HIS A 157 -9.49 -15.80 12.39
C HIS A 157 -9.51 -14.61 13.36
N TYR A 158 -9.54 -13.37 12.86
CA TYR A 158 -9.48 -12.18 13.71
C TYR A 158 -10.87 -11.67 14.08
N GLN A 159 -11.02 -11.12 15.29
CA GLN A 159 -12.29 -10.55 15.75
C GLN A 159 -12.70 -9.27 15.01
N LYS A 160 -11.74 -8.62 14.34
CA LYS A 160 -11.97 -7.38 13.60
C LYS A 160 -11.35 -7.45 12.23
N ILE A 161 -11.95 -6.76 11.27
CA ILE A 161 -11.52 -6.70 9.88
C ILE A 161 -11.51 -5.26 9.38
N LYS A 162 -10.42 -4.88 8.71
CA LYS A 162 -10.27 -3.55 8.11
C LYS A 162 -10.86 -3.58 6.70
N ILE A 163 -11.93 -2.84 6.47
CA ILE A 163 -12.60 -2.75 5.17
C ILE A 163 -12.47 -1.33 4.62
N ALA A 164 -12.02 -1.22 3.37
CA ALA A 164 -12.02 0.02 2.61
C ALA A 164 -13.39 0.26 1.97
N LYS A 165 -13.99 1.43 2.26
CA LYS A 165 -15.25 1.87 1.64
C LYS A 165 -15.20 3.38 1.41
N ALA A 166 -15.51 3.81 0.19
CA ALA A 166 -15.56 5.23 -0.20
C ALA A 166 -14.31 6.02 0.25
N ASN A 167 -13.13 5.48 -0.04
CA ASN A 167 -11.82 6.06 0.29
C ASN A 167 -11.51 6.19 1.80
N ARG A 168 -12.22 5.45 2.66
CA ARG A 168 -11.92 5.35 4.10
C ARG A 168 -11.72 3.90 4.51
N ILE A 169 -10.76 3.67 5.39
CA ILE A 169 -10.53 2.36 6.02
C ILE A 169 -11.23 2.38 7.37
N THR A 170 -12.19 1.49 7.56
CA THR A 170 -12.93 1.33 8.83
C THR A 170 -12.69 -0.05 9.40
N ASN A 171 -12.61 -0.13 10.73
CA ASN A 171 -12.45 -1.39 11.44
C ASN A 171 -13.83 -1.92 11.85
N TYR A 172 -14.22 -3.07 11.31
CA TYR A 172 -15.50 -3.72 11.59
C TYR A 172 -15.30 -4.90 12.55
N GLU A 173 -16.18 -5.02 13.53
CA GLU A 173 -16.30 -6.25 14.34
C GLU A 173 -16.84 -7.37 13.44
N LEU A 174 -16.20 -8.55 13.48
CA LEU A 174 -16.52 -9.68 12.59
C LEU A 174 -17.99 -10.13 12.73
N LYS A 175 -18.54 -10.06 13.95
CA LYS A 175 -19.95 -10.36 14.26
C LYS A 175 -20.99 -9.49 13.53
N ARG A 176 -20.56 -8.41 12.87
CA ARG A 176 -21.43 -7.53 12.06
C ARG A 176 -21.53 -7.99 10.60
N LEU A 177 -20.75 -9.01 10.24
CA LEU A 177 -20.63 -9.61 8.91
C LEU A 177 -21.11 -11.06 9.02
N TYR A 178 -21.18 -11.76 7.88
CA TYR A 178 -21.54 -13.17 7.85
C TYR A 178 -20.33 -14.05 7.51
N SER A 179 -20.21 -15.20 8.17
CA SER A 179 -19.50 -16.32 7.54
C SER A 179 -20.31 -16.87 6.37
N LEU A 180 -19.69 -17.69 5.52
CA LEU A 180 -20.43 -18.33 4.42
C LEU A 180 -21.58 -19.19 4.96
N GLU A 181 -21.35 -19.95 6.03
CA GLU A 181 -22.35 -20.79 6.65
C GLU A 181 -23.45 -19.98 7.36
N GLU A 182 -23.11 -18.88 8.04
CA GLU A 182 -24.10 -17.98 8.63
C GLU A 182 -24.98 -17.34 7.56
N ALA A 183 -24.41 -16.95 6.41
CA ALA A 183 -25.14 -16.40 5.28
C ALA A 183 -26.15 -17.42 4.70
N LYS A 184 -25.71 -18.67 4.47
CA LYS A 184 -26.58 -19.76 4.00
C LYS A 184 -27.72 -20.02 4.99
N ASN A 185 -27.40 -20.19 6.27
CA ASN A 185 -28.40 -20.42 7.31
C ASN A 185 -29.38 -19.26 7.43
N LYS A 186 -28.90 -18.02 7.31
CA LYS A 186 -29.75 -16.82 7.34
C LYS A 186 -30.73 -16.80 6.17
N LEU A 187 -30.25 -17.10 4.96
CA LEU A 187 -31.08 -17.16 3.75
C LEU A 187 -32.18 -18.23 3.88
N VAL A 188 -31.81 -19.45 4.32
CA VAL A 188 -32.75 -20.57 4.51
C VAL A 188 -33.76 -20.27 5.60
N SER A 189 -33.34 -19.67 6.72
CA SER A 189 -34.25 -19.35 7.83
C SER A 189 -35.40 -18.42 7.46
N LYS A 190 -35.24 -17.62 6.39
CA LYS A 190 -36.25 -16.68 5.91
C LYS A 190 -37.20 -17.27 4.86
N ALA A 191 -36.93 -18.47 4.36
CA ALA A 191 -37.79 -19.13 3.38
C ALA A 191 -39.09 -19.64 4.02
N THR A 192 -40.20 -19.47 3.31
CA THR A 192 -41.53 -19.90 3.77
C THR A 192 -41.76 -21.37 3.47
N SER A 193 -42.19 -22.18 4.45
CA SER A 193 -42.36 -23.65 4.35
C SER A 193 -41.09 -24.49 4.22
N ASP A 194 -41.12 -25.72 4.72
CA ASP A 194 -39.96 -26.62 4.72
C ASP A 194 -39.54 -27.05 3.31
N LYS A 195 -40.50 -27.17 2.37
CA LYS A 195 -40.20 -27.44 0.97
C LYS A 195 -39.37 -26.32 0.32
N ASN A 196 -39.67 -25.04 0.60
CA ASN A 196 -38.85 -23.95 0.03
C ASN A 196 -37.51 -23.85 0.74
N LYS A 197 -37.43 -24.14 2.05
CA LYS A 197 -36.14 -24.16 2.76
C LYS A 197 -35.15 -25.11 2.09
N LYS A 198 -35.60 -26.30 1.66
CA LYS A 198 -34.75 -27.26 0.94
C LYS A 198 -34.23 -26.71 -0.39
N ILE A 199 -35.12 -26.19 -1.24
CA ILE A 199 -34.73 -25.58 -2.53
C ILE A 199 -33.77 -24.39 -2.31
N VAL A 200 -34.08 -23.53 -1.34
CA VAL A 200 -33.26 -22.37 -0.99
C VAL A 200 -31.90 -22.80 -0.47
N GLN A 201 -31.81 -23.87 0.33
CA GLN A 201 -30.53 -24.40 0.81
C GLN A 201 -29.65 -24.90 -0.34
N GLU A 202 -30.23 -25.62 -1.29
CA GLU A 202 -29.51 -26.13 -2.47
C GLU A 202 -29.02 -24.98 -3.36
N LEU A 203 -29.88 -23.99 -3.63
CA LEU A 203 -29.51 -22.79 -4.38
C LEU A 203 -28.49 -21.93 -3.63
N ALA A 204 -28.59 -21.83 -2.30
CA ALA A 204 -27.64 -21.12 -1.46
C ALA A 204 -26.23 -21.74 -1.59
N ASN A 205 -26.14 -23.07 -1.62
CA ASN A 205 -24.86 -23.77 -1.79
C ASN A 205 -24.20 -23.52 -3.14
N ILE A 206 -24.99 -23.21 -4.17
CA ILE A 206 -24.52 -22.92 -5.52
C ILE A 206 -24.15 -21.43 -5.68
N ILE A 207 -24.93 -20.53 -5.08
CA ILE A 207 -24.89 -19.09 -5.39
C ILE A 207 -24.11 -18.28 -4.36
N LEU A 208 -24.20 -18.63 -3.07
CA LEU A 208 -23.49 -17.88 -2.03
C LEU A 208 -22.01 -18.20 -2.05
N ILE A 209 -21.22 -17.14 -2.07
CA ILE A 209 -19.76 -17.17 -2.04
C ILE A 209 -19.27 -16.05 -1.12
N GLU A 210 -18.03 -16.18 -0.65
CA GLU A 210 -17.34 -15.10 0.04
C GLU A 210 -17.23 -13.89 -0.91
N ASN A 211 -17.55 -12.69 -0.43
CA ASN A 211 -17.45 -11.48 -1.25
C ASN A 211 -16.65 -10.37 -0.57
N ILE A 212 -16.13 -10.60 0.63
CA ILE A 212 -15.10 -9.75 1.23
C ILE A 212 -13.75 -10.30 0.78
N VAL A 213 -13.05 -9.52 -0.02
CA VAL A 213 -11.76 -9.91 -0.62
C VAL A 213 -10.67 -8.94 -0.22
N VAL A 214 -9.42 -9.38 -0.30
CA VAL A 214 -8.28 -8.49 -0.07
C VAL A 214 -8.27 -7.39 -1.12
N ASP A 215 -8.13 -6.15 -0.66
CA ASP A 215 -7.89 -4.99 -1.49
C ASP A 215 -6.39 -4.78 -1.60
N ASN A 216 -5.76 -5.43 -2.58
CA ASN A 216 -4.31 -5.39 -2.77
C ASN A 216 -3.82 -3.95 -2.97
N GLU A 217 -4.51 -3.14 -3.77
CA GLU A 217 -4.14 -1.74 -4.01
C GLU A 217 -4.10 -0.93 -2.71
N MET A 218 -5.16 -1.02 -1.90
CA MET A 218 -5.21 -0.32 -0.61
C MET A 218 -4.22 -0.90 0.39
N THR A 219 -3.99 -2.21 0.39
CA THR A 219 -3.02 -2.87 1.26
C THR A 219 -1.60 -2.41 0.94
N ASP A 220 -1.24 -2.40 -0.35
CA ASP A 220 0.07 -1.95 -0.83
C ASP A 220 0.30 -0.47 -0.54
N LEU A 221 -0.75 0.36 -0.68
CA LEU A 221 -0.70 1.76 -0.29
C LEU A 221 -0.43 1.93 1.22
N GLN A 222 -1.06 1.11 2.08
CA GLN A 222 -0.77 1.15 3.52
C GLN A 222 0.63 0.65 3.85
N GLN A 223 1.11 -0.38 3.15
CA GLN A 223 2.49 -0.86 3.27
C GLN A 223 3.50 0.21 2.86
N GLN A 224 3.27 0.91 1.75
CA GLN A 224 4.12 2.01 1.32
C GLN A 224 4.16 3.14 2.35
N LYS A 225 3.00 3.56 2.86
CA LYS A 225 2.92 4.55 3.95
C LYS A 225 3.69 4.10 5.20
N ALA A 226 3.63 2.81 5.54
CA ALA A 226 4.39 2.26 6.66
C ALA A 226 5.91 2.35 6.42
N ARG A 227 6.38 2.09 5.18
CA ARG A 227 7.80 2.26 4.80
C ARG A 227 8.23 3.74 4.89
N GLU A 228 7.41 4.65 4.37
CA GLU A 228 7.71 6.09 4.35
C GLU A 228 7.75 6.69 5.76
N ASN A 229 6.97 6.16 6.70
CA ASN A 229 6.94 6.62 8.08
C ASN A 229 8.12 6.11 8.93
N VAL A 230 9.02 5.27 8.39
CA VAL A 230 10.21 4.81 9.11
C VAL A 230 11.19 5.96 9.29
N PRO A 231 11.60 6.30 10.54
CA PRO A 231 12.56 7.38 10.77
C PRO A 231 13.92 7.05 10.15
N LEU A 232 14.40 7.94 9.28
CA LEU A 232 15.73 7.82 8.65
C LEU A 232 16.88 8.18 9.60
N THR A 233 16.56 8.83 10.71
CA THR A 233 17.54 9.38 11.66
C THR A 233 17.41 8.73 13.03
N ILE A 234 18.54 8.65 13.74
CA ILE A 234 18.60 8.16 15.12
C ILE A 234 18.32 9.33 16.09
N GLY A 235 18.80 10.52 15.75
CA GLY A 235 18.66 11.71 16.57
C GLY A 235 19.35 12.92 15.97
N LYS A 236 19.33 14.03 16.71
CA LYS A 236 19.99 15.29 16.34
C LYS A 236 21.19 15.51 17.27
N ILE A 237 22.33 15.85 16.68
CA ILE A 237 23.55 16.30 17.36
C ILE A 237 23.56 17.82 17.32
N GLN A 238 23.83 18.46 18.46
CA GLN A 238 23.89 19.91 18.53
C GLN A 238 25.29 20.44 18.25
N LYS A 239 25.36 21.69 17.82
CA LYS A 239 26.63 22.42 17.73
C LYS A 239 27.38 22.36 19.06
N ASN A 240 28.70 22.18 18.97
CA ASN A 240 29.62 22.02 20.09
C ASN A 240 29.46 20.70 20.88
N GLU A 241 28.57 19.80 20.46
CA GLU A 241 28.51 18.46 21.05
C GLU A 241 29.75 17.64 20.64
N LYS A 242 30.34 16.95 21.61
CA LYS A 242 31.49 16.08 21.36
C LYS A 242 31.05 14.79 20.67
N ILE A 243 31.60 14.52 19.49
CA ILE A 243 31.30 13.33 18.69
C ILE A 243 32.16 12.16 19.16
N ILE A 244 33.47 12.38 19.26
CA ILE A 244 34.44 11.42 19.80
C ILE A 244 35.58 12.18 20.48
N GLY A 245 36.05 11.68 21.61
CA GLY A 245 37.19 12.22 22.33
C GLY A 245 38.52 11.65 21.85
N LYS A 246 39.59 12.41 22.07
CA LYS A 246 40.97 11.98 21.89
C LYS A 246 41.23 10.69 22.68
N ASN A 247 41.95 9.77 22.06
CA ASN A 247 42.29 8.44 22.55
C ASN A 247 41.07 7.52 22.80
N GLN A 248 39.88 7.84 22.26
CA GLN A 248 38.73 6.94 22.31
C GLN A 248 38.67 6.04 21.08
N LYS A 249 38.19 4.81 21.29
CA LYS A 249 37.94 3.84 20.22
C LYS A 249 36.63 4.18 19.50
N VAL A 250 36.65 4.22 18.17
CA VAL A 250 35.49 4.48 17.32
C VAL A 250 34.54 3.26 17.35
N THR A 251 33.30 3.43 17.82
CA THR A 251 32.26 2.40 17.69
C THR A 251 31.43 2.61 16.43
N ALA A 252 30.50 1.68 16.14
CA ALA A 252 29.59 1.81 15.01
C ALA A 252 28.72 3.09 15.11
N PHE A 253 28.38 3.54 16.32
CA PHE A 253 27.57 4.73 16.51
C PHE A 253 28.38 6.02 16.23
N GLU A 254 29.61 6.13 16.71
CA GLU A 254 30.46 7.28 16.36
C GLU A 254 30.75 7.32 14.86
N LEU A 255 30.94 6.16 14.21
CA LEU A 255 31.11 6.09 12.76
C LEU A 255 29.90 6.67 12.00
N LEU A 256 28.67 6.38 12.45
CA LEU A 256 27.45 6.97 11.88
C LEU A 256 27.39 8.49 12.10
N LYS A 257 27.78 8.98 13.29
CA LYS A 257 27.87 10.43 13.56
C LYS A 257 28.88 11.11 12.64
N LEU A 258 30.07 10.54 12.47
CA LEU A 258 31.13 11.09 11.62
C LEU A 258 30.72 11.14 10.14
N LYS A 259 30.12 10.06 9.62
CA LYS A 259 29.58 10.02 8.26
C LYS A 259 28.46 11.06 8.06
N SER A 260 27.57 11.19 9.03
CA SER A 260 26.47 12.16 9.00
C SER A 260 26.97 13.60 9.08
N LEU A 261 28.00 13.86 9.91
CA LEU A 261 28.68 15.15 9.96
C LEU A 261 29.27 15.51 8.59
N GLN A 262 30.02 14.58 7.97
CA GLN A 262 30.63 14.80 6.66
C GLN A 262 29.57 15.06 5.57
N ARG A 263 28.43 14.36 5.61
CA ARG A 263 27.30 14.63 4.73
C ARG A 263 26.77 16.05 4.91
N ALA A 264 26.51 16.45 6.15
CA ALA A 264 26.03 17.79 6.45
C ALA A 264 27.04 18.89 6.06
N GLN A 265 28.35 18.58 6.09
CA GLN A 265 29.40 19.52 5.68
C GLN A 265 29.28 19.78 4.19
N LYS A 266 29.19 18.70 3.39
CA LYS A 266 29.02 18.78 1.94
C LYS A 266 27.78 19.58 1.56
N GLU A 267 26.64 19.30 2.18
CA GLU A 267 25.38 20.01 1.92
C GLU A 267 25.48 21.52 2.21
N GLN A 268 26.17 21.93 3.28
CA GLN A 268 26.42 23.35 3.57
C GLN A 268 27.40 24.01 2.59
N HIS A 269 28.44 23.30 2.17
CA HIS A 269 29.42 23.83 1.21
C HIS A 269 28.80 24.03 -0.16
N THR A 270 28.05 23.05 -0.68
CA THR A 270 27.34 23.18 -1.97
C THR A 270 26.39 24.38 -1.97
N SER A 271 25.61 24.58 -0.90
CA SER A 271 24.69 25.72 -0.82
C SER A 271 25.38 27.08 -0.85
N LYS A 272 26.59 27.20 -0.29
CA LYS A 272 27.36 28.45 -0.31
C LYS A 272 27.98 28.69 -1.69
N GLU A 273 28.53 27.65 -2.30
CA GLU A 273 29.10 27.71 -3.64
C GLU A 273 28.05 28.11 -4.69
N ASP A 274 26.84 27.53 -4.65
CA ASP A 274 25.75 27.89 -5.56
C ASP A 274 25.33 29.35 -5.42
N PHE A 275 25.29 29.85 -4.18
CA PHE A 275 24.97 31.25 -3.90
C PHE A 275 26.06 32.21 -4.36
N GLU A 276 27.34 31.87 -4.13
CA GLU A 276 28.49 32.63 -4.63
C GLU A 276 28.53 32.65 -6.17
N LEU A 277 28.16 31.54 -6.81
CA LEU A 277 28.09 31.45 -8.28
C LEU A 277 26.97 32.35 -8.83
N ILE A 278 25.80 32.39 -8.18
CA ILE A 278 24.72 33.33 -8.51
C ILE A 278 25.15 34.79 -8.31
N LEU A 279 25.78 35.13 -7.17
CA LEU A 279 26.26 36.50 -6.90
C LEU A 279 27.34 36.96 -7.89
N SER A 280 28.28 36.06 -8.23
CA SER A 280 29.32 36.34 -9.23
C SER A 280 28.73 36.58 -10.62
N SER A 281 27.65 35.88 -10.99
CA SER A 281 26.92 36.11 -12.24
C SER A 281 26.18 37.46 -12.27
N LEU A 282 25.89 38.04 -11.10
CA LEU A 282 25.31 39.37 -10.91
C LEU A 282 26.36 40.48 -10.74
N GLY A 283 27.66 40.14 -10.82
CA GLY A 283 28.77 41.09 -10.71
C GLY A 283 29.04 41.60 -9.29
N ILE A 284 28.52 40.90 -8.27
CA ILE A 284 28.78 41.22 -6.86
C ILE A 284 29.90 40.30 -6.38
N PHE A 285 31.07 40.87 -6.12
CA PHE A 285 32.24 40.19 -5.58
C PHE A 285 32.50 40.70 -4.15
N PHE A 286 32.65 39.79 -3.19
CA PHE A 286 33.03 40.09 -1.80
C PHE A 286 34.42 39.54 -1.52
#